data_AF-A0AAD4TGM1-F1
#
_entry.id   AF-A0AAD4TGM1-F1
#
_cell.length_a   1.000
_cell.length_b   1.000
_cell.length_c   1.000
_cell.angle_alpha   90.00
_cell.angle_beta   90.00
_cell.angle_gamma   90.00
#
_symmetry.space_group_name_H-M   'P 1'
#
loop_
_entity.id
_entity.type
_entity.pdbx_description
1 polymer ?
#
loop_
_entity_poly.entity_id
_entity_poly.type
_entity_poly.pdbx_seq_one_letter_code
_entity_poly.pdbx_strand_id
1 'polypeptide(L)'
;MGHGVIIRDGMRNPIVVKSTVVDDRVSPFYHELKGVSLGLKLAIKYKIVHFDLNCVSEVVAEYVMQTWDMKNECGCPPRDNPEHSREKKDYCVECSESNCMLDDIGERQIADKIYALVDEIFYDALEFGGEDFCLFPIKFSKAKAVWHLANSGVDRELKIHEIEEDEDLAEILYKEVFGHGSAEEVVLNKRQLILRKQEEKLQKQKDLAAELAYQESFWRQ
;
A
#
# COMPACT_ATOMS: atom_id res chain seq x y z
N MET A 1 -11.43 12.77 10.38
CA MET A 1 -10.40 11.71 10.46
C MET A 1 -10.65 10.76 9.32
N GLY A 2 -9.60 10.13 8.82
CA GLY A 2 -9.64 9.38 7.57
C GLY A 2 -8.52 8.35 7.46
N HIS A 3 -8.22 7.90 6.25
CA HIS A 3 -7.11 6.98 5.98
C HIS A 3 -5.97 7.71 5.26
N GLY A 4 -4.75 7.45 5.70
CA GLY A 4 -3.53 7.82 5.00
C GLY A 4 -2.86 6.57 4.42
N VAL A 5 -2.46 6.63 3.16
CA VAL A 5 -1.75 5.55 2.47
C VAL A 5 -0.56 6.14 1.73
N ILE A 6 0.57 5.44 1.76
CA ILE A 6 1.81 5.84 1.09
C ILE A 6 2.35 4.62 0.35
N ILE A 7 2.58 4.74 -0.96
CA ILE A 7 3.37 3.78 -1.72
C ILE A 7 4.77 4.33 -1.84
N ARG A 8 5.76 3.49 -1.52
CA ARG A 8 7.19 3.82 -1.61
C ARG A 8 7.91 2.90 -2.58
N ASP A 9 8.99 3.39 -3.18
CA ASP A 9 9.90 2.57 -3.97
C ASP A 9 10.83 1.72 -3.06
N GLY A 10 11.64 0.84 -3.66
CA GLY A 10 12.61 0.01 -2.91
C GLY A 10 13.68 0.81 -2.15
N MET A 11 13.85 2.09 -2.48
CA MET A 11 14.73 3.04 -1.77
C MET A 11 13.96 3.86 -0.72
N ARG A 12 12.71 3.49 -0.44
CA ARG A 12 11.76 4.15 0.47
C ARG A 12 11.28 5.53 0.05
N ASN A 13 11.60 6.01 -1.14
CA ASN A 13 11.09 7.30 -1.61
C ASN A 13 9.58 7.19 -1.88
N PRO A 14 8.78 8.23 -1.56
CA PRO A 14 7.36 8.22 -1.88
C PRO A 14 7.14 8.24 -3.40
N ILE A 15 6.25 7.38 -3.89
CA ILE A 15 5.78 7.32 -5.28
C ILE A 15 4.46 8.07 -5.39
N VAL A 16 3.52 7.68 -4.52
CA VAL A 16 2.18 8.25 -4.43
C VAL A 16 1.73 8.22 -2.97
N VAL A 17 1.01 9.25 -2.56
CA VAL A 17 0.26 9.26 -1.31
C VAL A 17 -1.22 9.39 -1.59
N LYS A 18 -2.03 8.88 -0.68
CA LYS A 18 -3.47 9.08 -0.71
C LYS A 18 -4.00 9.39 0.67
N SER A 19 -4.84 10.41 0.74
CA SER A 19 -5.70 10.73 1.87
C SER A 19 -7.14 10.49 1.46
N THR A 20 -7.92 9.90 2.36
CA THR A 20 -9.38 9.77 2.23
C THR A 20 -10.05 10.15 3.53
N VAL A 21 -11.12 10.92 3.47
CA VAL A 21 -11.99 11.34 4.56
C VAL A 21 -13.02 10.24 4.78
N VAL A 22 -13.30 9.99 6.05
CA VAL A 22 -14.27 9.00 6.48
C VAL A 22 -15.41 9.71 7.17
N ASP A 23 -16.60 9.58 6.61
CA ASP A 23 -17.82 10.17 7.16
C ASP A 23 -18.56 9.20 8.11
N ASP A 24 -18.32 7.89 8.00
CA ASP A 24 -18.96 6.88 8.85
C ASP A 24 -18.11 6.56 10.10
N ARG A 25 -18.67 6.72 11.31
CA ARG A 25 -17.99 6.33 12.56
C ARG A 25 -18.37 4.91 12.98
N VAL A 26 -17.87 3.92 12.24
CA VAL A 26 -18.12 2.49 12.53
C VAL A 26 -17.27 2.04 13.73
N SER A 27 -15.95 1.86 13.55
CA SER A 27 -15.00 1.62 14.63
C SER A 27 -13.56 1.91 14.17
N PRO A 28 -12.62 2.17 15.10
CA PRO A 28 -11.22 2.38 14.74
C PRO A 28 -10.60 1.20 13.99
N PHE A 29 -10.84 -0.02 14.47
CA PHE A 29 -10.32 -1.25 13.85
C PHE A 29 -10.81 -1.41 12.41
N TYR A 30 -12.11 -1.21 12.17
CA TYR A 30 -12.70 -1.28 10.83
C TYR A 30 -12.11 -0.23 9.87
N HIS A 31 -11.82 0.98 10.34
CA HIS A 31 -11.21 2.02 9.50
C HIS A 31 -9.74 1.76 9.22
N GLU A 32 -9.01 1.19 10.17
CA GLU A 32 -7.64 0.74 9.91
C GLU A 32 -7.61 -0.36 8.84
N LEU A 33 -8.55 -1.32 8.87
CA LEU A 33 -8.74 -2.31 7.80
C LEU A 33 -9.07 -1.65 6.45
N LYS A 34 -9.93 -0.62 6.42
CA LYS A 34 -10.20 0.13 5.18
C LYS A 34 -8.94 0.79 4.63
N GLY A 35 -8.04 1.25 5.51
CA GLY A 35 -6.72 1.74 5.13
C GLY A 35 -5.87 0.68 4.43
N VAL A 36 -5.88 -0.56 4.92
CA VAL A 36 -5.19 -1.71 4.29
C VAL A 36 -5.76 -1.99 2.90
N SER A 37 -7.09 -2.10 2.77
CA SER A 37 -7.76 -2.28 1.46
C SER A 37 -7.42 -1.15 0.49
N LEU A 38 -7.41 0.10 0.95
CA LEU A 38 -7.02 1.25 0.14
C LEU A 38 -5.57 1.16 -0.34
N GLY A 39 -4.67 0.65 0.50
CA GLY A 39 -3.27 0.37 0.17
C GLY A 39 -3.13 -0.58 -0.99
N LEU A 40 -3.81 -1.73 -0.93
CA LEU A 40 -3.80 -2.75 -1.98
C LEU A 40 -4.38 -2.21 -3.28
N LYS A 41 -5.55 -1.57 -3.24
CA LYS A 41 -6.19 -0.96 -4.42
C LYS A 41 -5.28 0.07 -5.09
N LEU A 42 -4.54 0.85 -4.29
CA LEU A 42 -3.56 1.80 -4.81
C LEU A 42 -2.36 1.08 -5.44
N ALA A 43 -1.87 0.00 -4.84
CA ALA A 43 -0.79 -0.82 -5.39
C ALA A 43 -1.18 -1.44 -6.74
N ILE A 44 -2.39 -1.99 -6.86
CA ILE A 44 -2.96 -2.51 -8.12
C ILE A 44 -3.00 -1.39 -9.16
N LYS A 45 -3.59 -0.23 -8.81
CA LYS A 45 -3.72 0.93 -9.71
C LYS A 45 -2.37 1.38 -10.27
N TYR A 46 -1.33 1.37 -9.44
CA TYR A 46 0.03 1.79 -9.82
C TYR A 46 0.90 0.64 -10.33
N LYS A 47 0.32 -0.56 -10.51
CA LYS A 47 1.00 -1.76 -11.04
C LYS A 47 2.27 -2.11 -10.26
N ILE A 48 2.20 -1.99 -8.94
CA ILE A 48 3.30 -2.38 -8.06
C ILE A 48 3.30 -3.90 -7.96
N VAL A 49 4.39 -4.55 -8.40
CA VAL A 49 4.42 -6.03 -8.50
C VAL A 49 4.91 -6.68 -7.20
N HIS A 50 5.83 -6.05 -6.50
CA HIS A 50 6.41 -6.54 -5.25
C HIS A 50 6.44 -5.42 -4.21
N PHE A 51 5.94 -5.71 -3.01
CA PHE A 51 5.91 -4.75 -1.90
C PHE A 51 5.77 -5.46 -0.55
N ASP A 52 6.26 -4.80 0.49
CA ASP A 52 5.91 -5.13 1.86
C ASP A 52 4.70 -4.29 2.28
N LEU A 53 3.59 -4.93 2.65
CA LEU A 53 2.44 -4.21 3.17
C LEU A 53 2.62 -3.91 4.65
N ASN A 54 2.42 -2.66 5.04
CA ASN A 54 2.65 -2.20 6.40
C ASN A 54 1.45 -1.41 6.91
N CYS A 55 1.04 -1.64 8.16
CA CYS A 55 0.02 -0.86 8.85
C CYS A 55 0.46 -0.43 10.26
N VAL A 56 -0.16 0.62 10.80
CA VAL A 56 0.20 1.16 12.12
C VAL A 56 -0.34 0.32 13.29
N SER A 57 -1.31 -0.54 13.02
CA SER A 57 -2.07 -1.30 14.02
C SER A 57 -1.60 -2.74 14.04
N GLU A 58 -1.09 -3.15 15.20
CA GLU A 58 -0.66 -4.52 15.47
C GLU A 58 -1.85 -5.49 15.45
N VAL A 59 -2.97 -5.07 16.05
CA VAL A 59 -4.21 -5.86 16.11
C VAL A 59 -4.76 -6.11 14.71
N VAL A 60 -4.73 -5.12 13.82
CA VAL A 60 -5.16 -5.30 12.42
C VAL A 60 -4.21 -6.23 11.66
N ALA A 61 -2.90 -6.06 11.80
CA ALA A 61 -1.93 -6.93 11.16
C ALA A 61 -2.12 -8.38 11.59
N GLU A 62 -2.22 -8.61 12.90
CA GLU A 62 -2.43 -9.92 13.49
C GLU A 62 -3.74 -10.56 13.02
N TYR A 63 -4.85 -9.81 13.08
CA TYR A 63 -6.15 -10.32 12.65
C TYR A 63 -6.15 -10.73 11.17
N VAL A 64 -5.64 -9.86 10.29
CA VAL A 64 -5.59 -10.13 8.84
C VAL A 64 -4.71 -11.34 8.54
N MET A 65 -3.53 -11.43 9.17
CA MET A 65 -2.61 -12.54 8.92
C MET A 65 -3.11 -13.87 9.48
N GLN A 66 -3.67 -13.90 10.69
CA GLN A 66 -4.29 -15.12 11.23
C GLN A 66 -5.44 -15.60 10.35
N THR A 67 -6.28 -14.66 9.90
CA THR A 67 -7.41 -14.99 9.04
C THR A 67 -6.95 -15.48 7.65
N TRP A 68 -5.85 -14.93 7.14
CA TRP A 68 -5.23 -15.38 5.89
C TRP A 68 -4.66 -16.79 6.01
N ASP A 69 -3.98 -17.11 7.11
CA ASP A 69 -3.39 -18.43 7.32
C ASP A 69 -4.46 -19.52 7.46
N MET A 70 -5.60 -19.20 8.10
CA MET A 70 -6.74 -20.11 8.24
C MET A 70 -7.37 -20.52 6.91
N LYS A 71 -7.17 -19.77 5.82
CA LYS A 71 -7.73 -20.12 4.49
C LYS A 71 -7.25 -21.49 3.99
N ASN A 72 -6.03 -21.89 4.39
CA ASN A 72 -5.43 -23.15 4.00
C ASN A 72 -5.86 -24.31 4.92
N GLU A 73 -6.42 -24.00 6.09
CA GLU A 73 -6.85 -24.97 7.08
C GLU A 73 -8.32 -25.35 6.95
N CYS A 74 -9.14 -24.46 6.36
CA CYS A 74 -10.53 -24.78 6.08
C CYS A 74 -10.64 -25.67 4.83
N GLY A 75 -11.43 -26.75 4.94
CA GLY A 75 -11.64 -27.74 3.87
C GLY A 75 -12.48 -27.25 2.70
N CYS A 76 -12.45 -25.94 2.42
CA CYS A 76 -13.25 -25.32 1.39
C CYS A 76 -12.68 -25.66 0.00
N PRO A 77 -13.54 -25.86 -1.01
CA PRO A 77 -13.10 -26.30 -2.32
C PRO A 77 -12.19 -25.26 -2.99
N PRO A 78 -11.11 -25.69 -3.67
CA PRO A 78 -10.19 -24.79 -4.35
C PRO A 78 -10.82 -24.09 -5.57
N ARG A 79 -10.25 -22.94 -5.92
CA ARG A 79 -10.60 -21.98 -7.01
C ARG A 79 -11.13 -22.57 -8.31
N ASP A 80 -10.53 -23.68 -8.71
CA ASP A 80 -10.64 -24.23 -10.07
C ASP A 80 -11.57 -25.45 -10.13
N ASN A 81 -12.40 -25.67 -9.11
CA ASN A 81 -13.41 -26.72 -9.17
C ASN A 81 -14.47 -26.39 -10.25
N PRO A 82 -14.53 -27.14 -11.37
CA PRO A 82 -15.42 -26.83 -12.49
C PRO A 82 -16.91 -26.89 -12.13
N GLU A 83 -17.27 -27.64 -11.09
CA GLU A 83 -18.65 -27.81 -10.62
C GLU A 83 -19.16 -26.60 -9.81
N HIS A 84 -18.27 -25.77 -9.27
CA HIS A 84 -18.60 -24.62 -8.41
C HIS A 84 -18.05 -23.31 -8.99
N SER A 85 -18.11 -23.15 -10.31
CA SER A 85 -17.54 -22.01 -11.04
C SER A 85 -18.13 -20.64 -10.69
N ARG A 86 -19.22 -20.59 -9.93
CA ARG A 86 -19.84 -19.37 -9.38
C ARG A 86 -19.33 -19.00 -7.99
N GLU A 87 -18.58 -19.88 -7.35
CA GLU A 87 -18.03 -19.78 -5.98
C GLU A 87 -16.51 -19.68 -6.01
N LYS A 88 -15.96 -19.03 -7.05
CA LYS A 88 -14.53 -18.78 -7.24
C LYS A 88 -13.96 -17.89 -6.13
N LYS A 89 -13.73 -18.44 -4.95
CA LYS A 89 -12.92 -17.82 -3.92
C LYS A 89 -11.88 -18.83 -3.46
N ASP A 90 -10.60 -18.44 -3.46
CA ASP A 90 -9.50 -19.15 -2.78
C ASP A 90 -9.66 -19.12 -1.24
N TYR A 91 -10.82 -18.70 -0.75
CA TYR A 91 -11.11 -18.30 0.62
C TYR A 91 -12.61 -18.41 0.88
N CYS A 92 -13.04 -19.21 1.87
CA CYS A 92 -14.44 -19.24 2.27
C CYS A 92 -14.69 -18.25 3.40
N VAL A 93 -15.82 -17.54 3.34
CA VAL A 93 -16.29 -16.61 4.38
C VAL A 93 -16.37 -17.31 5.74
N GLU A 94 -16.71 -18.61 5.77
CA GLU A 94 -16.74 -19.40 7.01
C GLU A 94 -15.37 -19.51 7.69
N CYS A 95 -14.25 -19.42 6.96
CA CYS A 95 -12.89 -19.44 7.54
C CYS A 95 -12.57 -18.11 8.28
N SER A 96 -13.16 -16.98 7.85
CA SER A 96 -13.14 -15.73 8.63
C SER A 96 -13.99 -15.83 9.89
N GLU A 97 -15.13 -16.51 9.78
CA GLU A 97 -16.11 -16.61 10.87
C GLU A 97 -15.62 -17.46 12.04
N SER A 98 -14.70 -18.40 11.78
CA SER A 98 -14.03 -19.19 12.83
C SER A 98 -13.03 -18.40 13.68
N ASN A 99 -12.63 -17.20 13.26
CA ASN A 99 -11.70 -16.38 14.03
C ASN A 99 -12.42 -15.70 15.22
N CYS A 100 -12.21 -16.22 16.43
CA CYS A 100 -12.77 -15.67 17.67
C CYS A 100 -12.18 -14.32 18.08
N MET A 101 -11.13 -13.85 17.40
CA MET A 101 -10.46 -12.58 17.73
C MET A 101 -11.42 -11.38 17.67
N LEU A 102 -12.48 -11.43 16.86
CA LEU A 102 -13.51 -10.36 16.83
C LEU A 102 -14.26 -10.21 18.17
N ASP A 103 -14.43 -11.30 18.92
CA ASP A 103 -15.02 -11.25 20.25
C ASP A 103 -14.05 -10.59 21.24
N ASP A 104 -12.76 -10.94 21.17
CA ASP A 104 -11.72 -10.41 22.06
C ASP A 104 -11.45 -8.91 21.85
N ILE A 105 -11.48 -8.44 20.60
CA ILE A 105 -11.29 -7.02 20.26
C ILE A 105 -12.59 -6.20 20.36
N GLY A 106 -13.71 -6.85 20.68
CA GLY A 106 -15.01 -6.17 20.88
C GLY A 106 -15.64 -5.64 19.60
N GLU A 107 -15.43 -6.31 18.46
CA GLU A 107 -15.92 -5.90 17.13
C GLU A 107 -16.97 -6.88 16.55
N ARG A 108 -17.36 -7.92 17.31
CA ARG A 108 -18.30 -8.96 16.86
C ARG A 108 -19.63 -8.41 16.30
N GLN A 109 -20.12 -7.31 16.86
CA GLN A 109 -21.36 -6.65 16.45
C GLN A 109 -21.33 -6.10 15.01
N ILE A 110 -20.14 -5.91 14.42
CA ILE A 110 -19.97 -5.49 13.03
C ILE A 110 -19.23 -6.54 12.18
N ALA A 111 -19.21 -7.80 12.63
CA ALA A 111 -18.47 -8.88 12.00
C ALA A 111 -18.74 -8.99 10.49
N ASP A 112 -20.00 -8.93 10.05
CA ASP A 112 -20.36 -8.99 8.62
C ASP A 112 -19.63 -7.93 7.77
N LYS A 113 -19.47 -6.71 8.30
CA LYS A 113 -18.75 -5.64 7.58
C LYS A 113 -17.26 -5.90 7.53
N ILE A 114 -16.71 -6.42 8.63
CA ILE A 114 -15.29 -6.77 8.72
C ILE A 114 -15.00 -7.93 7.77
N TYR A 115 -15.80 -9.00 7.78
CA TYR A 115 -15.63 -10.15 6.90
C TYR A 115 -15.71 -9.75 5.43
N ALA A 116 -16.70 -8.94 5.04
CA ALA A 116 -16.78 -8.43 3.67
C ALA A 116 -15.53 -7.63 3.26
N LEU A 117 -14.97 -6.84 4.17
CA LEU A 117 -13.77 -6.04 3.90
C LEU A 117 -12.49 -6.88 3.85
N VAL A 118 -12.38 -7.91 4.70
CA VAL A 118 -11.28 -8.89 4.66
C VAL A 118 -11.32 -9.68 3.35
N ASP A 119 -12.51 -10.11 2.93
CA ASP A 119 -12.73 -10.76 1.63
C ASP A 119 -12.17 -9.89 0.49
N GLU A 120 -12.45 -8.58 0.50
CA GLU A 120 -11.90 -7.65 -0.50
C GLU A 120 -10.38 -7.56 -0.43
N ILE A 121 -9.80 -7.43 0.77
CA ILE A 121 -8.34 -7.38 0.97
C ILE A 121 -7.70 -8.64 0.39
N PHE A 122 -8.26 -9.80 0.67
CA PHE A 122 -7.75 -11.09 0.20
C PHE A 122 -7.89 -11.24 -1.31
N TYR A 123 -9.03 -10.82 -1.87
CA TYR A 123 -9.22 -10.81 -3.32
C TYR A 123 -8.18 -9.91 -4.01
N ASP A 124 -7.97 -8.70 -3.50
CA ASP A 124 -6.97 -7.78 -4.02
C ASP A 124 -5.53 -8.31 -3.82
N ALA A 125 -5.26 -9.03 -2.73
CA ALA A 125 -3.95 -9.64 -2.47
C ALA A 125 -3.60 -10.76 -3.47
N LEU A 126 -4.59 -11.49 -3.98
CA LEU A 126 -4.39 -12.56 -4.97
C LEU A 126 -3.88 -12.03 -6.32
N GLU A 127 -4.12 -10.76 -6.65
CA GLU A 127 -3.55 -10.12 -7.85
C GLU A 127 -2.01 -10.07 -7.82
N PHE A 128 -1.40 -10.27 -6.66
CA PHE A 128 0.05 -10.28 -6.45
C PHE A 128 0.63 -11.70 -6.29
N GLY A 129 -0.12 -12.73 -6.64
CA GLY A 129 0.36 -14.12 -6.63
C GLY A 129 0.06 -14.92 -5.37
N GLY A 130 -0.60 -14.32 -4.36
CA GLY A 130 -1.26 -15.04 -3.24
C GLY A 130 -0.37 -15.81 -2.25
N GLU A 131 0.83 -16.24 -2.63
CA GLU A 131 1.78 -16.94 -1.75
C GLU A 131 2.66 -15.96 -0.95
N ASP A 132 2.79 -14.71 -1.43
CA ASP A 132 3.68 -13.69 -0.85
C ASP A 132 2.94 -12.59 -0.05
N PHE A 133 1.64 -12.76 0.25
CA PHE A 133 0.91 -11.75 1.00
C PHE A 133 1.29 -11.77 2.48
N CYS A 134 1.98 -10.72 2.91
CA CYS A 134 2.31 -10.46 4.31
C CYS A 134 1.96 -9.02 4.68
N LEU A 135 1.24 -8.84 5.78
CA LEU A 135 0.95 -7.55 6.41
C LEU A 135 1.74 -7.43 7.71
N PHE A 136 2.61 -6.42 7.79
CA PHE A 136 3.46 -6.19 8.95
C PHE A 136 3.01 -4.95 9.75
N PRO A 137 3.05 -5.01 11.08
CA PRO A 137 2.86 -3.82 11.89
C PRO A 137 4.12 -2.94 11.86
N ILE A 138 3.92 -1.64 11.78
CA ILE A 138 4.99 -0.64 11.93
C ILE A 138 4.77 0.22 13.16
N LYS A 139 5.87 0.56 13.83
CA LYS A 139 5.84 1.48 14.96
C LYS A 139 5.29 2.83 14.52
N PHE A 140 4.37 3.39 15.31
CA PHE A 140 3.78 4.70 15.07
C PHE A 140 4.82 5.82 14.88
N SER A 141 5.97 5.72 15.55
CA SER A 141 7.09 6.66 15.37
C SER A 141 7.63 6.76 13.94
N LYS A 142 7.35 5.75 13.10
CA LYS A 142 7.71 5.65 11.68
C LYS A 142 6.54 5.91 10.72
N ALA A 143 5.39 6.36 11.23
CA ALA A 143 4.16 6.53 10.46
C ALA A 143 3.52 7.93 10.64
N LYS A 144 4.33 8.95 10.92
CA LYS A 144 3.89 10.34 11.07
C LYS A 144 3.27 10.88 9.78
N ALA A 145 3.81 10.52 8.62
CA ALA A 145 3.25 10.93 7.32
C ALA A 145 1.87 10.31 7.09
N VAL A 146 1.69 9.03 7.42
CA VAL A 146 0.39 8.34 7.35
C VAL A 146 -0.63 9.04 8.25
N TRP A 147 -0.23 9.37 9.48
CA TRP A 147 -1.10 10.08 10.41
C TRP A 147 -1.43 11.50 9.94
N HIS A 148 -0.45 12.23 9.39
CA HIS A 148 -0.68 13.55 8.80
C HIS A 148 -1.71 13.48 7.66
N LEU A 149 -1.58 12.50 6.76
CA LEU A 149 -2.54 12.27 5.67
C LEU A 149 -3.94 11.95 6.20
N ALA A 150 -4.06 11.01 7.14
CA ALA A 150 -5.31 10.62 7.78
C ALA A 150 -6.05 11.77 8.49
N ASN A 151 -5.32 12.82 8.88
CA ASN A 151 -5.88 14.00 9.55
C ASN A 151 -5.97 15.23 8.66
N SER A 152 -5.66 15.12 7.36
CA SER A 152 -5.68 16.26 6.44
C SER A 152 -7.09 16.85 6.21
N GLY A 153 -8.14 16.04 6.43
CA GLY A 153 -9.53 16.45 6.21
C GLY A 153 -9.89 16.62 4.72
N VAL A 154 -9.02 16.18 3.81
CA VAL A 154 -9.20 16.33 2.36
C VAL A 154 -8.96 15.00 1.66
N ASP A 155 -9.87 14.66 0.74
CA ASP A 155 -9.68 13.58 -0.23
C ASP A 155 -8.69 14.02 -1.30
N ARG A 156 -7.50 13.43 -1.29
CA ARG A 156 -6.47 13.73 -2.29
C ARG A 156 -5.56 12.55 -2.55
N GLU A 157 -5.17 12.39 -3.81
CA GLU A 157 -4.11 11.49 -4.23
C GLU A 157 -3.02 12.37 -4.88
N LEU A 158 -1.79 12.31 -4.37
CA LEU A 158 -0.68 13.13 -4.85
C LEU A 158 0.45 12.22 -5.34
N LYS A 159 0.93 12.46 -6.55
CA LYS A 159 2.13 11.83 -7.10
C LYS A 159 3.37 12.60 -6.66
N ILE A 160 4.55 12.02 -6.88
CA ILE A 160 5.84 12.59 -6.43
C ILE A 160 6.04 14.09 -6.67
N HIS A 161 5.67 14.62 -7.84
CA HIS A 161 5.83 16.05 -8.15
C HIS A 161 4.90 16.93 -7.29
N GLU A 162 3.66 16.50 -7.10
CA GLU A 162 2.67 17.19 -6.25
C GLU A 162 3.02 17.07 -4.76
N ILE A 163 3.60 15.93 -4.35
CA ILE A 163 4.14 15.76 -2.99
C ILE A 163 5.26 16.76 -2.74
N GLU A 164 6.13 16.99 -3.73
CA GLU A 164 7.26 17.90 -3.58
C GLU A 164 6.86 19.38 -3.46
N GLU A 165 5.68 19.74 -3.96
CA GLU A 165 5.05 21.06 -3.83
C GLU A 165 4.37 21.26 -2.45
N ASP A 166 3.97 20.18 -1.78
CA ASP A 166 3.47 20.20 -0.40
C ASP A 166 4.65 20.14 0.58
N GLU A 167 5.18 21.31 0.96
CA GLU A 167 6.41 21.42 1.76
C GLU A 167 6.31 20.67 3.10
N ASP A 168 5.18 20.77 3.79
CA ASP A 168 4.94 20.13 5.09
C ASP A 168 4.93 18.59 4.94
N LEU A 169 4.18 18.08 3.97
CA LEU A 169 4.11 16.65 3.72
C LEU A 169 5.46 16.09 3.24
N ALA A 170 6.15 16.79 2.34
CA ALA A 170 7.46 16.41 1.86
C ALA A 170 8.47 16.34 3.01
N GLU A 171 8.47 17.33 3.89
CA GLU A 171 9.37 17.35 5.06
C GLU A 171 9.14 16.13 5.95
N ILE A 172 7.88 15.82 6.29
CA ILE A 172 7.55 14.66 7.13
C ILE A 172 7.99 13.35 6.43
N LEU A 173 7.65 13.19 5.16
CA LEU A 173 7.97 11.99 4.38
C LEU A 173 9.48 11.75 4.28
N TYR A 174 10.26 12.80 4.03
CA TYR A 174 11.70 12.67 3.85
C TYR A 174 12.45 12.53 5.19
N LYS A 175 11.95 13.14 6.28
CA LYS A 175 12.46 12.86 7.64
C LYS A 175 12.27 11.40 8.04
N GLU A 176 11.17 10.76 7.65
CA GLU A 176 10.95 9.33 7.89
C GLU A 176 11.93 8.44 7.13
N VAL A 177 12.32 8.84 5.92
CA VAL A 177 13.23 8.06 5.05
C VAL A 177 14.69 8.20 5.48
N PHE A 178 15.13 9.44 5.74
CA PHE A 178 16.54 9.76 5.97
C PHE A 178 16.93 9.90 7.45
N GLY A 179 15.95 9.85 8.37
CA GLY A 179 16.18 9.99 9.81
C GLY A 179 16.26 11.44 10.28
N HIS A 180 16.59 11.61 11.57
CA HIS A 180 16.72 12.91 12.24
C HIS A 180 18.03 13.65 11.91
N GLY A 181 18.37 13.78 10.63
CA GLY A 181 19.35 14.77 10.20
C GLY A 181 18.83 16.18 10.47
N SER A 182 19.73 17.17 10.50
CA SER A 182 19.29 18.56 10.57
C SER A 182 18.36 18.87 9.37
N ALA A 183 17.47 19.86 9.49
CA ALA A 183 16.61 20.25 8.37
C ALA A 183 17.44 20.54 7.08
N GLU A 184 18.65 21.07 7.25
CA GLU A 184 19.61 21.32 6.18
C GLU A 184 20.12 20.02 5.52
N GLU A 185 20.40 18.97 6.29
CA GLU A 185 20.80 17.66 5.77
C GLU A 185 19.66 16.98 5.01
N VAL A 186 18.43 17.07 5.51
CA VAL A 186 17.24 16.54 4.81
C VAL A 186 17.02 17.27 3.48
N VAL A 187 17.18 18.60 3.47
CA VAL A 187 17.10 19.42 2.24
C VAL A 187 18.25 19.09 1.28
N LEU A 188 19.46 18.90 1.77
CA LEU A 188 20.62 18.48 0.96
C LEU A 188 20.41 17.10 0.35
N ASN A 189 19.94 16.13 1.13
CA ASN A 189 19.62 14.79 0.65
C ASN A 189 18.47 14.81 -0.38
N LYS A 190 17.44 15.63 -0.16
CA LYS A 190 16.36 15.87 -1.15
C LYS A 190 16.93 16.43 -2.45
N ARG A 191 17.78 17.46 -2.39
CA ARG A 191 18.43 18.05 -3.57
C ARG A 191 19.31 17.05 -4.32
N GLN A 192 20.12 16.27 -3.61
CA GLN A 192 20.95 15.23 -4.22
C GLN A 192 20.13 14.11 -4.87
N LEU A 193 18.98 13.75 -4.30
CA LEU A 193 18.08 12.78 -4.90
C LEU A 193 17.46 13.32 -6.19
N ILE A 194 17.00 14.59 -6.18
CA ILE A 194 16.45 15.26 -7.36
C ILE A 194 17.50 15.32 -8.48
N LEU A 195 18.73 15.72 -8.16
CA LEU A 195 19.83 15.77 -9.11
C LEU A 195 20.11 14.39 -9.72
N ARG A 196 20.21 13.33 -8.91
CA ARG A 196 20.40 11.96 -9.41
C ARG A 196 19.27 11.52 -10.35
N LYS A 197 18.01 11.82 -10.02
CA LYS A 197 16.86 11.49 -10.90
C LYS A 197 16.90 12.28 -12.22
N GLN A 198 17.35 13.54 -12.19
CA GLN A 198 17.52 14.34 -13.41
C GLN A 198 18.66 13.79 -14.28
N GLU A 199 19.78 13.40 -13.67
CA GLU A 199 20.91 12.77 -14.36
C GLU A 199 20.51 11.44 -15.00
N GLU A 200 19.80 10.56 -14.28
CA GLU A 200 19.28 9.29 -14.82
C GLU A 200 18.32 9.51 -15.99
N LYS A 201 17.43 10.51 -15.89
CA LYS A 201 16.50 10.86 -16.97
C LYS A 201 17.26 11.37 -18.20
N LEU A 202 18.25 12.23 -18.00
CA LEU A 202 19.10 12.74 -19.07
C LEU A 202 19.91 11.62 -19.73
N GLN A 203 20.43 10.68 -18.94
CA GLN A 203 21.16 9.54 -19.46
C GLN A 203 20.27 8.65 -20.33
N LYS A 204 19.06 8.31 -19.87
CA LYS A 204 18.08 7.57 -20.68
C LYS A 204 17.75 8.26 -22.00
N GLN A 205 17.65 9.59 -22.00
CA GLN A 205 17.43 10.35 -23.24
C GLN A 205 18.62 10.28 -24.18
N LYS A 206 19.85 10.33 -23.66
CA LYS A 206 21.07 10.17 -24.47
C LYS A 206 21.17 8.78 -25.07
N ASP A 207 20.86 7.75 -24.28
CA ASP A 207 20.90 6.36 -24.74
C ASP A 207 19.89 6.12 -25.86
N LEU A 208 18.66 6.62 -25.69
CA LEU A 208 17.62 6.56 -26.73
C LEU A 208 18.02 7.32 -28.01
N ALA A 209 18.61 8.50 -27.87
CA ALA A 209 19.08 9.29 -29.02
C ALA A 209 20.22 8.58 -29.76
N ALA A 210 21.14 7.93 -29.04
CA ALA A 210 22.22 7.14 -29.61
C ALA A 210 21.70 5.92 -30.38
N GLU A 211 20.69 5.23 -29.83
CA GLU A 211 20.04 4.09 -30.48
C GLU A 211 19.31 4.49 -31.77
N LEU A 212 18.58 5.60 -31.75
CA LEU A 212 17.93 6.16 -32.94
C LEU A 212 18.97 6.55 -34.02
N ALA A 213 20.05 7.22 -33.63
CA ALA A 213 21.13 7.58 -34.56
C ALA A 213 21.82 6.35 -35.17
N TYR A 214 22.01 5.29 -34.37
CA TYR A 214 22.55 4.02 -34.85
C TYR A 214 21.62 3.38 -35.89
N GLN A 215 20.30 3.31 -35.60
CA GLN A 215 19.32 2.77 -36.55
C GLN A 215 19.29 3.58 -37.85
N GLU A 216 19.26 4.91 -37.79
CA GLU A 216 19.31 5.75 -38.99
C GLU A 216 20.57 5.56 -39.83
N SER A 217 21.72 5.30 -39.19
CA SER A 217 22.97 5.01 -39.90
C SER A 217 22.93 3.65 -40.63
N PHE A 218 22.22 2.68 -40.05
CA PHE A 218 22.08 1.32 -40.59
C PHE A 218 21.10 1.27 -41.78
N TRP A 219 20.04 2.08 -41.78
CA TRP A 219 19.05 2.17 -42.86
C TRP A 219 19.48 3.07 -44.04
N ARG A 220 20.59 3.80 -43.91
CA ARG A 220 21.17 4.65 -44.98
C ARG A 220 22.35 4.00 -45.73
N GLN A 221 22.71 2.76 -45.39
CA GLN A 221 23.65 1.92 -46.15
C GLN A 221 22.90 0.98 -47.10
#